data_AF-A0A8S1JEE6-F1
#
_entry.id   AF-A0A8S1JEE6-F1
#
_cell.length_a   1.000
_cell.length_b   1.000
_cell.length_c   1.000
_cell.angle_alpha   90.00
_cell.angle_beta   90.00
_cell.angle_gamma   90.00
#
_symmetry.space_group_name_H-M   'P 1'
#
loop_
_entity.id
_entity.type
_entity.pdbx_description
1 polymer ?
#
loop_
_entity_poly.entity_id
_entity_poly.type
_entity_poly.pdbx_seq_one_letter_code
_entity_poly.pdbx_strand_id
1 'polypeptide(L)'
;MFEALSERLPAASFELDLLREDVRLEELVSHPMRARIAILRIRLSSLGGNRIAQLVELCEQEGLRAIDLSMLKLSQGSAEALVESPLMSVLRGLDLQENAIKDSGIEELAKFDGETILETLDFKNCYLSDAPLVKLITSPIASNLRKLQLYNNSYVGEAVIEALADKSCEFSLRRLGLASCNVDDDAVLALMKSRHAASLVKLDLSYNEDVGDGAATVIARESRRLEKLHLSNTSVADRGAKALAASPHVSKLRVLGLHWCKVGAEGAVALANSDHLGALEELSLSLNNIRAKGARAFAKTTKLTSMRALSIGDNQIGASGVKAFLDSPNIAWLDHFSLPEEEVSEELYAKIKFSPHLTKAQRWSYWNPCSLKELRKMASEYKIRGRSKLDRDELIEEEPDATGPRCGQDEAVRCAAGWPTWQLEDIQPESPRFGQTYGLEAFDGQVVLVANLVGWCPYCQSQAVKLEQLKSELAAKGHDNVAFVVVHGASANNEEDQLALTSRCTFPILQDTDDADVWGESMGGKDDFFLYAPDGTLLEYLPPSSGTNLSKEEDYASLEAKLIEAADSQ
;
A
#
# COMPACT_ATOMS: atom_id res chain seq x y z
N MET A 1 -1.13 21.41 -30.28
CA MET A 1 -1.11 21.08 -28.82
C MET A 1 0.01 21.83 -28.11
N PHE A 2 1.27 21.74 -28.55
CA PHE A 2 2.39 22.48 -27.98
C PHE A 2 2.21 24.02 -28.02
N GLU A 3 1.66 24.59 -29.10
CA GLU A 3 1.32 26.03 -29.13
C GLU A 3 0.29 26.43 -28.06
N ALA A 4 -0.77 25.61 -27.86
CA ALA A 4 -1.78 25.87 -26.85
C ALA A 4 -1.28 25.69 -25.40
N LEU A 5 -0.28 24.83 -25.19
CA LEU A 5 0.44 24.67 -23.92
C LEU A 5 1.36 25.87 -23.65
N SER A 6 2.04 26.37 -24.69
CA SER A 6 2.96 27.52 -24.63
C SER A 6 2.28 28.80 -24.11
N GLU A 7 1.06 29.05 -24.56
CA GLU A 7 0.29 30.25 -24.19
C GLU A 7 -0.35 30.16 -22.79
N ARG A 8 -0.53 28.95 -22.24
CA ARG A 8 -1.22 28.72 -20.96
C ARG A 8 -0.27 28.50 -19.77
N LEU A 9 1.00 28.18 -20.01
CA LEU A 9 1.95 27.86 -18.96
C LEU A 9 2.70 29.13 -18.47
N PRO A 10 2.75 29.38 -17.15
CA PRO A 10 3.44 30.54 -16.57
C PRO A 10 4.94 30.52 -16.92
N ALA A 11 5.59 31.70 -16.97
CA ALA A 11 6.99 31.87 -17.41
C ALA A 11 8.06 31.03 -16.67
N ALA A 12 7.68 30.34 -15.59
CA ALA A 12 8.53 29.41 -14.84
C ALA A 12 8.75 28.08 -15.59
N SER A 13 9.80 27.35 -15.19
CA SER A 13 10.08 26.02 -15.69
C SER A 13 8.97 25.03 -15.32
N PHE A 14 8.59 24.12 -16.21
CA PHE A 14 7.48 23.17 -15.99
C PHE A 14 7.90 21.70 -16.15
N GLU A 15 7.03 20.81 -15.67
CA GLU A 15 7.13 19.36 -15.83
C GLU A 15 6.35 18.93 -17.08
N LEU A 16 6.94 18.10 -17.95
CA LEU A 16 6.28 17.58 -19.15
C LEU A 16 6.18 16.06 -19.07
N ASP A 17 4.96 15.54 -19.13
CA ASP A 17 4.69 14.11 -19.22
C ASP A 17 4.41 13.70 -20.68
N LEU A 18 5.27 12.86 -21.25
CA LEU A 18 5.08 12.27 -22.58
C LEU A 18 4.31 10.95 -22.46
N LEU A 19 2.99 11.02 -22.66
CA LEU A 19 2.05 9.91 -22.40
C LEU A 19 1.68 9.10 -23.66
N ARG A 20 2.01 9.58 -24.86
CA ARG A 20 1.62 8.90 -26.11
C ARG A 20 2.82 8.55 -26.97
N GLU A 21 2.82 7.34 -27.52
CA GLU A 21 3.90 6.81 -28.36
C GLU A 21 4.09 7.56 -29.68
N ASP A 22 3.02 8.20 -30.17
CA ASP A 22 2.99 8.98 -31.41
C ASP A 22 3.63 10.37 -31.26
N VAL A 23 4.01 10.77 -30.05
CA VAL A 23 4.78 12.01 -29.85
C VAL A 23 6.18 11.82 -30.44
N ARG A 24 6.46 12.58 -31.49
CA ARG A 24 7.77 12.70 -32.12
C ARG A 24 8.66 13.56 -31.24
N LEU A 25 9.70 12.97 -30.64
CA LEU A 25 10.69 13.71 -29.85
C LEU A 25 11.33 14.83 -30.69
N GLU A 26 11.44 14.65 -32.01
CA GLU A 26 11.94 15.62 -32.97
C GLU A 26 11.09 16.89 -33.03
N GLU A 27 9.76 16.78 -32.84
CA GLU A 27 8.87 17.94 -32.78
C GLU A 27 9.08 18.73 -31.48
N LEU A 28 9.31 18.02 -30.36
CA LEU A 28 9.65 18.65 -29.10
C LEU A 28 11.02 19.35 -29.18
N VAL A 29 12.01 18.66 -29.76
CA VAL A 29 13.36 19.20 -29.99
C VAL A 29 13.30 20.43 -30.87
N SER A 30 12.41 20.52 -31.86
CA SER A 30 12.32 21.71 -32.72
C SER A 30 11.49 22.86 -32.12
N HIS A 31 10.73 22.63 -31.06
CA HIS A 31 9.79 23.61 -30.50
C HIS A 31 10.46 24.58 -29.49
N PRO A 32 10.16 25.90 -29.52
CA PRO A 32 10.75 26.89 -28.60
C PRO A 32 10.50 26.63 -27.11
N MET A 33 9.42 25.90 -26.77
CA MET A 33 9.12 25.54 -25.38
C MET A 33 10.14 24.61 -24.73
N ARG A 34 10.97 23.91 -25.51
CA ARG A 34 12.00 22.99 -24.96
C ARG A 34 12.90 23.68 -23.94
N ALA A 35 13.21 24.96 -24.14
CA ALA A 35 14.04 25.78 -23.24
C ALA A 35 13.39 26.08 -21.87
N ARG A 36 12.12 25.72 -21.67
CA ARG A 36 11.37 25.96 -20.42
C ARG A 36 11.13 24.67 -19.62
N ILE A 37 11.60 23.52 -20.09
CA ILE A 37 11.37 22.22 -19.44
C ILE A 37 12.47 22.01 -18.40
N ALA A 38 12.11 21.95 -17.11
CA ALA A 38 13.07 21.60 -16.05
C ALA A 38 13.05 20.11 -15.70
N ILE A 39 11.89 19.47 -15.84
CA ILE A 39 11.70 18.06 -15.55
C ILE A 39 10.96 17.44 -16.73
N LEU A 40 11.55 16.42 -17.32
CA LEU A 40 10.93 15.65 -18.39
C LEU A 40 10.60 14.26 -17.85
N ARG A 41 9.32 13.89 -17.84
CA ARG A 41 8.91 12.52 -17.54
C ARG A 41 8.42 11.84 -18.81
N ILE A 42 8.93 10.65 -19.04
CA ILE A 42 8.56 9.85 -20.19
C ILE A 42 7.77 8.66 -19.66
N ARG A 43 6.52 8.53 -20.11
CA ARG A 43 5.56 7.51 -19.67
C ARG A 43 5.11 6.68 -20.87
N LEU A 44 6.10 6.21 -21.65
CA LEU A 44 5.90 5.39 -22.84
C LEU A 44 5.99 3.91 -22.48
N SER A 45 5.41 3.02 -23.30
CA SER A 45 5.49 1.57 -23.05
C SER A 45 6.91 1.00 -23.18
N SER A 46 7.75 1.66 -23.99
CA SER A 46 9.18 1.40 -24.12
C SER A 46 9.91 2.58 -24.74
N LEU A 47 11.19 2.73 -24.38
CA LEU A 47 12.11 3.65 -25.05
C LEU A 47 13.31 2.85 -25.55
N GLY A 48 13.40 2.65 -26.88
CA GLY A 48 14.58 2.02 -27.47
C GLY A 48 15.82 2.92 -27.38
N GLY A 49 17.03 2.34 -27.36
CA GLY A 49 18.29 3.09 -27.22
C GLY A 49 18.47 4.23 -28.23
N ASN A 50 18.01 4.04 -29.47
CA ASN A 50 18.03 5.08 -30.51
C ASN A 50 17.23 6.35 -30.14
N ARG A 51 16.18 6.24 -29.32
CA ARG A 51 15.38 7.40 -28.87
C ARG A 51 16.03 8.12 -27.68
N ILE A 52 16.88 7.45 -26.90
CA ILE A 52 17.69 8.11 -25.87
C ILE A 52 18.72 9.03 -26.51
N ALA A 53 19.33 8.61 -27.62
CA ALA A 53 20.21 9.47 -28.40
C ALA A 53 19.48 10.73 -28.92
N GLN A 54 18.17 10.69 -29.16
CA GLN A 54 17.40 11.87 -29.53
C GLN A 54 17.08 12.78 -28.34
N LEU A 55 17.04 12.25 -27.11
CA LEU A 55 16.93 13.06 -25.90
C LEU A 55 18.16 13.95 -25.70
N VAL A 56 19.34 13.56 -26.21
CA VAL A 56 20.57 14.37 -26.23
C VAL A 56 20.31 15.77 -26.83
N GLU A 57 19.51 15.86 -27.89
CA GLU A 57 19.24 17.14 -28.56
C GLU A 57 18.41 18.11 -27.68
N LEU A 58 17.70 17.59 -26.67
CA LEU A 58 17.03 18.39 -25.65
C LEU A 58 18.00 18.94 -24.59
N CYS A 59 19.23 18.43 -24.52
CA CYS A 59 20.19 18.66 -23.43
C CYS A 59 21.16 19.80 -23.69
N GLU A 60 21.31 20.21 -24.96
CA GLU A 60 22.06 21.42 -25.32
C GLU A 60 21.39 22.71 -24.82
N GLN A 61 20.30 22.61 -24.06
CA GLN A 61 19.48 23.72 -23.62
C GLN A 61 19.76 24.11 -22.16
N GLU A 62 19.68 25.40 -21.87
CA GLU A 62 19.71 25.91 -20.51
C GLU A 62 18.41 25.50 -19.78
N GLY A 63 18.51 24.70 -18.71
CA GLY A 63 17.43 24.57 -17.72
C GLY A 63 16.87 23.18 -17.45
N LEU A 64 17.15 22.17 -18.28
CA LEU A 64 16.77 20.78 -17.98
C LEU A 64 17.57 20.29 -16.76
N ARG A 65 16.87 19.84 -15.71
CA ARG A 65 17.47 19.46 -14.42
C ARG A 65 17.23 18.01 -14.06
N ALA A 66 16.11 17.43 -14.46
CA ALA A 66 15.82 16.05 -14.16
C ALA A 66 15.10 15.36 -15.31
N ILE A 67 15.37 14.06 -15.44
CA ILE A 67 14.63 13.18 -16.33
C ILE A 67 14.12 11.96 -15.56
N ASP A 68 12.87 11.63 -15.81
CA ASP A 68 12.22 10.42 -15.34
C ASP A 68 12.03 9.47 -16.53
N LEU A 69 12.80 8.39 -16.50
CA LEU A 69 12.81 7.33 -17.49
C LEU A 69 12.30 6.01 -16.89
N SER A 70 11.49 6.07 -15.83
CA SER A 70 10.98 4.89 -15.14
C SER A 70 10.01 4.08 -16.01
N MET A 71 9.97 2.75 -15.83
CA MET A 71 9.01 1.86 -16.49
C MET A 71 9.09 1.86 -18.03
N LEU A 72 10.27 2.11 -18.62
CA LEU A 72 10.46 2.21 -20.07
C LEU A 72 11.12 0.97 -20.70
N LYS A 73 11.23 -0.13 -19.94
CA LYS A 73 11.90 -1.38 -20.36
C LYS A 73 13.31 -1.11 -20.90
N LEU A 74 14.02 -0.15 -20.30
CA LEU A 74 15.38 0.21 -20.74
C LEU A 74 16.32 -0.99 -20.63
N SER A 75 17.23 -1.09 -21.61
CA SER A 75 18.24 -2.15 -21.71
C SER A 75 19.64 -1.62 -21.45
N GLN A 76 20.65 -2.49 -21.47
CA GLN A 76 22.06 -2.07 -21.39
C GLN A 76 22.43 -1.01 -22.45
N GLY A 77 21.99 -1.16 -23.69
CA GLY A 77 22.27 -0.17 -24.75
C GLY A 77 21.62 1.19 -24.49
N SER A 78 20.59 1.25 -23.64
CA SER A 78 20.01 2.50 -23.18
C SER A 78 20.93 3.23 -22.20
N ALA A 79 21.59 2.48 -21.32
CA ALA A 79 22.60 3.01 -20.39
C ALA A 79 23.85 3.50 -21.13
N GLU A 80 24.30 2.76 -22.14
CA GLU A 80 25.39 3.16 -23.03
C GLU A 80 25.08 4.51 -23.71
N ALA A 81 23.88 4.63 -24.31
CA ALA A 81 23.45 5.88 -24.93
C ALA A 81 23.34 7.04 -23.92
N LEU A 82 22.98 6.78 -22.66
CA LEU A 82 23.01 7.80 -21.60
C LEU A 82 24.44 8.25 -21.29
N VAL A 83 25.38 7.32 -21.17
CA VAL A 83 26.80 7.62 -20.88
C VAL A 83 27.46 8.43 -21.99
N GLU A 84 27.15 8.11 -23.24
CA GLU A 84 27.64 8.85 -24.42
C GLU A 84 26.95 10.22 -24.59
N SER A 85 25.86 10.47 -23.86
CA SER A 85 25.11 11.71 -23.95
C SER A 85 25.65 12.81 -23.01
N PRO A 86 25.47 14.09 -23.38
CA PRO A 86 25.72 15.20 -22.46
C PRO A 86 24.73 15.26 -21.28
N LEU A 87 23.67 14.44 -21.25
CA LEU A 87 22.69 14.38 -20.14
C LEU A 87 23.40 14.21 -18.80
N MET A 88 24.37 13.30 -18.74
CA MET A 88 25.06 12.94 -17.51
C MET A 88 25.83 14.11 -16.89
N SER A 89 26.19 15.11 -17.69
CA SER A 89 26.88 16.33 -17.24
C SER A 89 25.93 17.44 -16.78
N VAL A 90 24.69 17.46 -17.28
CA VAL A 90 23.73 18.57 -17.06
C VAL A 90 22.60 18.22 -16.10
N LEU A 91 22.30 16.92 -15.92
CA LEU A 91 21.22 16.48 -15.05
C LEU A 91 21.61 16.56 -13.57
N ARG A 92 20.67 17.04 -12.75
CA ARG A 92 20.68 16.92 -11.29
C ARG A 92 19.90 15.71 -10.80
N GLY A 93 18.97 15.17 -11.59
CA GLY A 93 18.21 13.98 -11.25
C GLY A 93 17.99 13.04 -12.42
N LEU A 94 18.19 11.75 -12.17
CA LEU A 94 17.94 10.68 -13.14
C LEU A 94 17.17 9.57 -12.41
N ASP A 95 15.94 9.33 -12.86
CA ASP A 95 15.08 8.24 -12.37
C ASP A 95 15.04 7.13 -13.41
N LEU A 96 15.47 5.94 -13.01
CA LEU A 96 15.57 4.73 -13.82
C LEU A 96 14.79 3.56 -13.21
N GLN A 97 13.89 3.82 -12.23
CA GLN A 97 13.17 2.75 -11.55
C GLN A 97 12.34 1.87 -12.49
N GLU A 98 12.10 0.62 -12.10
CA GLU A 98 11.24 -0.34 -12.82
C GLU A 98 11.67 -0.57 -14.28
N ASN A 99 12.97 -0.52 -14.52
CA ASN A 99 13.58 -0.86 -15.80
C ASN A 99 14.37 -2.16 -15.75
N ALA A 100 14.47 -2.82 -16.90
CA ALA A 100 15.29 -4.01 -17.10
C ALA A 100 16.77 -3.67 -17.37
N ILE A 101 17.27 -2.56 -16.80
CA ILE A 101 18.66 -2.10 -16.97
C ILE A 101 19.65 -3.15 -16.45
N LYS A 102 19.27 -3.83 -15.35
CA LYS A 102 20.03 -4.89 -14.67
C LYS A 102 21.46 -4.44 -14.32
N ASP A 103 22.24 -5.38 -13.80
CA ASP A 103 23.65 -5.19 -13.50
C ASP A 103 24.46 -4.63 -14.67
N SER A 104 24.24 -5.15 -15.89
CA SER A 104 25.03 -4.73 -17.06
C SER A 104 24.82 -3.27 -17.43
N GLY A 105 23.61 -2.73 -17.31
CA GLY A 105 23.39 -1.31 -17.56
C GLY A 105 23.96 -0.41 -16.46
N ILE A 106 24.00 -0.86 -15.20
CA ILE A 106 24.71 -0.13 -14.12
C ILE A 106 26.22 -0.14 -14.37
N GLU A 107 26.78 -1.25 -14.87
CA GLU A 107 28.19 -1.29 -15.28
C GLU A 107 28.49 -0.32 -16.41
N GLU A 108 27.59 -0.14 -17.37
CA GLU A 108 27.74 0.91 -18.40
C GLU A 108 27.71 2.30 -17.77
N LEU A 109 26.72 2.61 -16.92
CA LEU A 109 26.63 3.92 -16.24
C LEU A 109 27.91 4.24 -15.45
N ALA A 110 28.52 3.25 -14.81
CA ALA A 110 29.76 3.39 -14.06
C ALA A 110 31.00 3.71 -14.91
N LYS A 111 30.92 3.56 -16.25
CA LYS A 111 32.01 3.95 -17.17
C LYS A 111 32.06 5.46 -17.43
N PHE A 112 31.05 6.22 -17.04
CA PHE A 112 31.05 7.68 -17.22
C PHE A 112 32.22 8.32 -16.45
N ASP A 113 33.11 9.00 -17.17
CA ASP A 113 34.34 9.60 -16.65
C ASP A 113 34.34 11.13 -16.67
N GLY A 114 33.23 11.74 -17.10
CA GLY A 114 33.06 13.20 -17.19
C GLY A 114 32.70 13.89 -15.87
N GLU A 115 32.66 15.22 -15.91
CA GLU A 115 32.10 16.02 -14.81
C GLU A 115 30.58 15.87 -14.76
N THR A 116 30.02 15.70 -13.56
CA THR A 116 28.58 15.59 -13.37
C THR A 116 28.11 16.52 -12.25
N ILE A 117 26.87 16.99 -12.37
CA ILE A 117 26.16 17.70 -11.30
C ILE A 117 25.00 16.88 -10.73
N LEU A 118 25.02 15.56 -10.95
CA LEU A 118 23.95 14.66 -10.56
C LEU A 118 23.83 14.56 -9.04
N GLU A 119 22.66 14.92 -8.52
CA GLU A 119 22.35 14.92 -7.09
C GLU A 119 21.36 13.81 -6.71
N THR A 120 20.63 13.25 -7.66
CA THR A 120 19.62 12.22 -7.43
C THR A 120 19.73 11.08 -8.43
N LEU A 121 19.79 9.85 -7.91
CA LEU A 121 19.69 8.60 -8.65
C LEU A 121 18.60 7.73 -8.02
N ASP A 122 17.74 7.17 -8.86
CA ASP A 122 16.64 6.30 -8.47
C ASP A 122 16.69 5.00 -9.28
N PHE A 123 16.91 3.87 -8.60
CA PHE A 123 17.06 2.53 -9.17
C PHE A 123 16.16 1.52 -8.46
N LYS A 124 14.96 1.92 -8.06
CA LYS A 124 14.03 1.00 -7.41
C LYS A 124 13.57 -0.07 -8.39
N ASN A 125 13.36 -1.29 -7.90
CA ASN A 125 12.84 -2.40 -8.71
C ASN A 125 13.68 -2.64 -9.98
N CYS A 126 15.01 -2.55 -9.90
CA CYS A 126 15.92 -2.71 -11.06
C CYS A 126 16.65 -4.06 -11.08
N TYR A 127 16.37 -4.96 -10.14
CA TYR A 127 16.99 -6.28 -9.99
C TYR A 127 18.53 -6.23 -9.95
N LEU A 128 19.06 -5.28 -9.17
CA LEU A 128 20.49 -5.01 -9.07
C LEU A 128 21.19 -5.89 -8.02
N SER A 129 22.48 -6.14 -8.24
CA SER A 129 23.41 -6.71 -7.26
C SER A 129 24.45 -5.70 -6.79
N ASP A 130 25.21 -6.06 -5.75
CA ASP A 130 26.21 -5.18 -5.16
C ASP A 130 27.34 -4.77 -6.11
N ALA A 131 27.91 -5.71 -6.88
CA ALA A 131 29.19 -5.47 -7.57
C ALA A 131 29.13 -4.31 -8.61
N PRO A 132 28.11 -4.20 -9.47
CA PRO A 132 27.96 -3.04 -10.36
C PRO A 132 27.70 -1.74 -9.61
N LEU A 133 26.90 -1.79 -8.54
CA LEU A 133 26.59 -0.60 -7.75
C LEU A 133 27.82 -0.06 -7.00
N VAL A 134 28.70 -0.93 -6.50
CA VAL A 134 29.98 -0.53 -5.92
C VAL A 134 30.84 0.22 -6.96
N LYS A 135 30.88 -0.27 -8.21
CA LYS A 135 31.56 0.46 -9.31
C LYS A 135 30.90 1.81 -9.57
N LEU A 136 29.57 1.87 -9.58
CA LEU A 136 28.83 3.11 -9.79
C LEU A 136 29.11 4.14 -8.67
N ILE A 137 29.07 3.71 -7.41
CA ILE A 137 29.33 4.55 -6.22
C ILE A 137 30.75 5.12 -6.22
N THR A 138 31.72 4.36 -6.72
CA THR A 138 33.13 4.78 -6.80
C THR A 138 33.46 5.55 -8.07
N SER A 139 32.53 5.64 -9.03
CA SER A 139 32.70 6.37 -10.29
C SER A 139 32.31 7.86 -10.18
N PRO A 140 32.77 8.72 -11.11
CA PRO A 140 32.46 10.15 -11.12
C PRO A 140 30.97 10.48 -11.06
N ILE A 141 30.09 9.61 -11.57
CA ILE A 141 28.62 9.79 -11.56
C ILE A 141 28.03 10.05 -10.16
N ALA A 142 28.68 9.54 -9.11
CA ALA A 142 28.21 9.64 -7.74
C ALA A 142 28.78 10.86 -6.98
N SER A 143 29.74 11.58 -7.56
CA SER A 143 30.54 12.64 -6.90
C SER A 143 29.72 13.76 -6.22
N ASN A 144 28.50 14.03 -6.71
CA ASN A 144 27.61 15.06 -6.19
C ASN A 144 26.32 14.51 -5.55
N LEU A 145 26.25 13.19 -5.35
CA LEU A 145 25.01 12.52 -5.00
C LEU A 145 24.50 12.92 -3.61
N ARG A 146 23.21 13.26 -3.54
CA ARG A 146 22.47 13.64 -2.32
C ARG A 146 21.31 12.70 -2.04
N LYS A 147 20.73 12.07 -3.07
CA LYS A 147 19.64 11.10 -2.96
C LYS A 147 20.01 9.86 -3.76
N LEU A 148 20.01 8.71 -3.09
CA LEU A 148 20.11 7.39 -3.70
C LEU A 148 18.91 6.55 -3.27
N GLN A 149 18.24 5.89 -4.20
CA GLN A 149 17.13 4.98 -3.91
C GLN A 149 17.38 3.64 -4.58
N LEU A 150 17.34 2.59 -3.78
CA LEU A 150 17.63 1.21 -4.16
C LEU A 150 16.52 0.26 -3.72
N TYR A 151 15.30 0.76 -3.47
CA TYR A 151 14.20 -0.06 -2.96
C TYR A 151 13.98 -1.30 -3.83
N ASN A 152 13.74 -2.42 -3.15
CA ASN A 152 13.45 -3.72 -3.77
C ASN A 152 14.51 -4.15 -4.78
N ASN A 153 15.76 -4.14 -4.32
CA ASN A 153 16.87 -4.82 -4.95
C ASN A 153 17.45 -5.80 -3.91
N SER A 154 16.89 -7.01 -3.85
CA SER A 154 17.17 -7.98 -2.80
C SER A 154 18.60 -8.55 -2.81
N TYR A 155 19.36 -8.36 -3.90
CA TYR A 155 20.78 -8.72 -3.99
C TYR A 155 21.73 -7.55 -3.66
N VAL A 156 21.18 -6.42 -3.22
CA VAL A 156 21.95 -5.28 -2.72
C VAL A 156 22.01 -5.35 -1.21
N GLY A 157 23.20 -5.34 -0.63
CA GLY A 157 23.39 -5.52 0.81
C GLY A 157 24.67 -4.88 1.32
N GLU A 158 25.48 -5.68 2.02
CA GLU A 158 26.65 -5.23 2.76
C GLU A 158 27.67 -4.48 1.89
N ALA A 159 28.03 -5.01 0.71
CA ALA A 159 29.15 -4.45 -0.06
C ALA A 159 28.84 -3.05 -0.62
N VAL A 160 27.59 -2.75 -0.97
CA VAL A 160 27.17 -1.39 -1.33
C VAL A 160 27.27 -0.45 -0.13
N ILE A 161 26.90 -0.91 1.07
CA ILE A 161 26.99 -0.11 2.29
C ILE A 161 28.45 0.11 2.71
N GLU A 162 29.32 -0.89 2.56
CA GLU A 162 30.76 -0.75 2.77
C GLU A 162 31.35 0.30 1.81
N ALA A 163 30.98 0.28 0.53
CA ALA A 163 31.42 1.28 -0.44
C ALA A 163 30.94 2.70 -0.07
N LEU A 164 29.70 2.85 0.40
CA LEU A 164 29.19 4.12 0.91
C LEU A 164 29.90 4.54 2.21
N ALA A 165 30.29 3.58 3.05
CA ALA A 165 30.94 3.84 4.33
C ALA A 165 32.45 4.09 4.21
N ASP A 166 33.05 3.73 3.08
CA ASP A 166 34.47 3.90 2.82
C ASP A 166 34.90 5.37 2.88
N LYS A 167 36.13 5.61 3.33
CA LYS A 167 36.66 6.97 3.48
C LYS A 167 36.90 7.68 2.14
N SER A 168 37.02 6.92 1.05
CA SER A 168 37.11 7.45 -0.31
C SER A 168 35.78 7.94 -0.87
N CYS A 169 34.65 7.65 -0.22
CA CYS A 169 33.35 8.20 -0.58
C CYS A 169 33.32 9.72 -0.27
N GLU A 170 33.50 10.56 -1.29
CA GLU A 170 33.64 12.02 -1.13
C GLU A 170 32.31 12.80 -1.15
N PHE A 171 31.20 12.16 -1.51
CA PHE A 171 29.89 12.79 -1.47
C PHE A 171 29.20 12.61 -0.11
N SER A 172 28.00 13.17 0.04
CA SER A 172 27.24 13.11 1.29
C SER A 172 25.74 13.06 1.02
N LEU A 173 25.19 11.85 1.18
CA LEU A 173 23.77 11.59 1.04
C LEU A 173 22.95 12.31 2.11
N ARG A 174 21.86 12.93 1.67
CA ARG A 174 20.77 13.45 2.50
C ARG A 174 19.59 12.50 2.55
N ARG A 175 19.41 11.66 1.53
CA ARG A 175 18.31 10.70 1.43
C ARG A 175 18.86 9.37 0.92
N LEU A 176 18.62 8.31 1.67
CA LEU A 176 19.00 6.96 1.28
C LEU A 176 17.80 6.03 1.47
N GLY A 177 17.46 5.30 0.42
CA GLY A 177 16.41 4.29 0.45
C GLY A 177 17.01 2.93 0.14
N LEU A 178 16.91 2.02 1.10
CA LEU A 178 17.44 0.66 1.08
C LEU A 178 16.34 -0.33 1.53
N ALA A 179 15.08 0.04 1.36
CA ALA A 179 13.99 -0.83 1.77
C ALA A 179 13.90 -2.06 0.86
N SER A 180 13.62 -3.24 1.41
CA SER A 180 13.62 -4.52 0.68
C SER A 180 14.96 -4.78 -0.03
N CYS A 181 16.04 -4.60 0.72
CA CYS A 181 17.42 -4.97 0.36
C CYS A 181 17.88 -6.10 1.29
N ASN A 182 19.15 -6.49 1.22
CA ASN A 182 19.79 -7.46 2.10
C ASN A 182 20.70 -6.74 3.12
N VAL A 183 20.14 -5.80 3.86
CA VAL A 183 20.87 -4.99 4.86
C VAL A 183 20.67 -5.56 6.26
N ASP A 184 21.74 -5.61 7.05
CA ASP A 184 21.73 -6.05 8.45
C ASP A 184 22.20 -4.93 9.42
N ASP A 185 22.23 -5.25 10.71
CA ASP A 185 22.70 -4.34 11.77
C ASP A 185 24.15 -3.87 11.59
N ASP A 186 25.05 -4.72 11.06
CA ASP A 186 26.47 -4.41 10.89
C ASP A 186 26.68 -3.46 9.70
N ALA A 187 25.94 -3.64 8.61
CA ALA A 187 25.88 -2.71 7.50
C ALA A 187 25.36 -1.33 7.97
N VAL A 188 24.27 -1.29 8.74
CA VAL A 188 23.77 -0.03 9.32
C VAL A 188 24.82 0.62 10.22
N LEU A 189 25.56 -0.17 11.02
CA LEU A 189 26.66 0.32 11.84
C LEU A 189 27.78 0.95 11.00
N ALA A 190 28.18 0.33 9.90
CA ALA A 190 29.16 0.86 8.97
C ALA A 190 28.68 2.20 8.37
N LEU A 191 27.44 2.25 7.88
CA LEU A 191 26.83 3.45 7.33
C LEU A 191 26.79 4.60 8.36
N MET A 192 26.41 4.31 9.60
CA MET A 192 26.29 5.31 10.67
C MET A 192 27.65 5.77 11.23
N LYS A 193 28.73 5.02 10.99
CA LYS A 193 30.12 5.47 11.28
C LYS A 193 30.73 6.29 10.14
N SER A 194 30.09 6.30 8.98
CA SER A 194 30.53 7.07 7.82
C SER A 194 30.13 8.56 7.94
N ARG A 195 30.58 9.36 6.97
CA ARG A 195 30.20 10.78 6.87
C ARG A 195 28.71 10.99 6.59
N HIS A 196 28.00 9.97 6.10
CA HIS A 196 26.57 10.05 5.82
C HIS A 196 25.73 10.26 7.09
N ALA A 197 26.16 9.76 8.25
CA ALA A 197 25.44 9.93 9.52
C ALA A 197 25.19 11.41 9.90
N ALA A 198 26.12 12.30 9.55
CA ALA A 198 26.03 13.72 9.84
C ALA A 198 25.14 14.50 8.85
N SER A 199 24.81 13.91 7.69
CA SER A 199 24.14 14.58 6.57
C SER A 199 22.77 14.01 6.22
N LEU A 200 22.51 12.75 6.56
CA LEU A 200 21.23 12.08 6.31
C LEU A 200 20.07 12.78 7.02
N VAL A 201 19.02 13.02 6.24
CA VAL A 201 17.74 13.61 6.64
C VAL A 201 16.60 12.59 6.49
N LYS A 202 16.67 11.73 5.47
CA LYS A 202 15.76 10.58 5.30
C LYS A 202 16.56 9.29 5.17
N LEU A 203 16.20 8.28 5.94
CA LEU A 203 16.70 6.92 5.82
C LEU A 203 15.51 5.96 5.82
N ASP A 204 15.48 5.08 4.82
CA ASP A 204 14.48 4.02 4.70
C ASP A 204 15.19 2.66 4.65
N LEU A 205 14.94 1.85 5.67
CA LEU A 205 15.48 0.51 5.87
C LEU A 205 14.34 -0.52 6.00
N SER A 206 13.12 -0.16 5.59
CA SER A 206 11.95 -1.02 5.75
C SER A 206 12.12 -2.36 5.00
N TYR A 207 11.47 -3.44 5.44
CA TYR A 207 11.53 -4.75 4.78
C TYR A 207 12.96 -5.35 4.69
N ASN A 208 13.82 -5.04 5.67
CA ASN A 208 15.09 -5.75 5.88
C ASN A 208 14.98 -6.52 7.21
N GLU A 209 14.75 -7.83 7.17
CA GLU A 209 14.45 -8.63 8.37
C GLU A 209 15.61 -8.63 9.39
N ASP A 210 16.85 -8.57 8.90
CA ASP A 210 18.07 -8.58 9.71
C ASP A 210 18.45 -7.20 10.30
N VAL A 211 17.69 -6.15 9.96
CA VAL A 211 17.76 -4.86 10.66
C VAL A 211 16.96 -4.97 11.96
N GLY A 212 17.61 -4.79 13.09
CA GLY A 212 17.03 -5.00 14.41
C GLY A 212 17.37 -3.90 15.42
N ASP A 213 17.35 -4.28 16.70
CA ASP A 213 17.60 -3.36 17.80
C ASP A 213 19.02 -2.76 17.77
N GLY A 214 20.00 -3.45 17.18
CA GLY A 214 21.36 -2.96 17.02
C GLY A 214 21.41 -1.77 16.08
N ALA A 215 20.84 -1.90 14.88
CA ALA A 215 20.68 -0.80 13.93
C ALA A 215 19.94 0.38 14.55
N ALA A 216 18.78 0.15 15.18
CA ALA A 216 18.01 1.21 15.82
C ALA A 216 18.82 1.94 16.91
N THR A 217 19.61 1.20 17.69
CA THR A 217 20.49 1.78 18.72
C THR A 217 21.59 2.64 18.11
N VAL A 218 22.21 2.20 17.02
CA VAL A 218 23.29 2.96 16.36
C VAL A 218 22.73 4.20 15.68
N ILE A 219 21.60 4.08 14.97
CA ILE A 219 20.90 5.22 14.36
C ILE A 219 20.58 6.25 15.44
N ALA A 220 20.02 5.82 16.58
CA ALA A 220 19.73 6.70 17.70
C ALA A 220 20.97 7.45 18.22
N ARG A 221 22.16 6.82 18.19
CA ARG A 221 23.40 7.41 18.72
C ARG A 221 24.11 8.33 17.73
N GLU A 222 24.02 8.08 16.44
CA GLU A 222 24.86 8.77 15.45
C GLU A 222 24.08 9.80 14.60
N SER A 223 22.77 9.62 14.42
CA SER A 223 21.95 10.43 13.52
C SER A 223 21.50 11.75 14.14
N ARG A 224 22.15 12.87 13.78
CA ARG A 224 21.85 14.22 14.35
C ARG A 224 20.93 15.10 13.52
N ARG A 225 20.63 14.68 12.29
CA ARG A 225 19.85 15.47 11.31
C ARG A 225 18.65 14.73 10.75
N LEU A 226 18.42 13.50 11.19
CA LEU A 226 17.38 12.65 10.63
C LEU A 226 16.00 13.21 10.98
N GLU A 227 15.21 13.48 9.95
CA GLU A 227 13.83 13.95 10.05
C GLU A 227 12.84 12.84 9.70
N LYS A 228 13.24 11.86 8.88
CA LYS A 228 12.39 10.72 8.49
C LYS A 228 13.17 9.42 8.60
N LEU A 229 12.65 8.51 9.41
CA LEU A 229 13.20 7.16 9.59
C LEU A 229 12.10 6.14 9.36
N HIS A 230 12.31 5.24 8.40
CA HIS A 230 11.41 4.12 8.14
C HIS A 230 12.15 2.81 8.42
N LEU A 231 11.58 2.03 9.34
CA LEU A 231 12.05 0.73 9.80
C LEU A 231 10.90 -0.28 9.77
N SER A 232 9.89 -0.06 8.93
CA SER A 232 8.71 -0.92 8.86
C SER A 232 9.10 -2.33 8.40
N ASN A 233 8.50 -3.39 8.94
CA ASN A 233 8.84 -4.77 8.60
C ASN A 233 10.33 -5.08 8.79
N THR A 234 10.84 -4.80 9.99
CA THR A 234 12.20 -5.12 10.43
C THR A 234 12.14 -5.84 11.79
N SER A 235 13.26 -6.38 12.27
CA SER A 235 13.36 -7.03 13.58
C SER A 235 13.50 -6.07 14.76
N VAL A 236 13.19 -4.77 14.59
CA VAL A 236 13.20 -3.80 15.69
C VAL A 236 12.12 -4.16 16.72
N ALA A 237 12.53 -4.21 17.99
CA ALA A 237 11.69 -4.56 19.12
C ALA A 237 11.70 -3.47 20.21
N ASP A 238 11.25 -3.82 21.42
CA ASP A 238 11.17 -2.90 22.57
C ASP A 238 12.51 -2.22 22.88
N ARG A 239 13.64 -2.92 22.71
CA ARG A 239 14.96 -2.37 23.04
C ARG A 239 15.38 -1.29 22.03
N GLY A 240 15.17 -1.51 20.73
CA GLY A 240 15.43 -0.53 19.69
C GLY A 240 14.50 0.69 19.80
N ALA A 241 13.21 0.46 20.03
CA ALA A 241 12.25 1.54 20.29
C ALA A 241 12.62 2.39 21.52
N LYS A 242 13.07 1.75 22.62
CA LYS A 242 13.59 2.45 23.80
C LYS A 242 14.86 3.24 23.51
N ALA A 243 15.78 2.69 22.71
CA ALA A 243 17.01 3.38 22.32
C ALA A 243 16.71 4.65 21.51
N LEU A 244 15.78 4.57 20.55
CA LEU A 244 15.29 5.73 19.80
C LEU A 244 14.64 6.76 20.73
N ALA A 245 13.73 6.32 21.61
CA ALA A 245 13.02 7.20 22.53
C ALA A 245 13.93 7.93 23.53
N ALA A 246 15.03 7.30 23.95
CA ALA A 246 15.95 7.85 24.94
C ALA A 246 17.04 8.75 24.33
N SER A 247 17.13 8.86 23.00
CA SER A 247 18.21 9.62 22.37
C SER A 247 17.88 11.11 22.18
N PRO A 248 18.77 12.03 22.58
CA PRO A 248 18.60 13.45 22.26
C PRO A 248 18.80 13.77 20.77
N HIS A 249 19.39 12.85 20.00
CA HIS A 249 19.70 13.08 18.59
C HIS A 249 18.49 12.91 17.65
N VAL A 250 17.42 12.25 18.11
CA VAL A 250 16.15 12.14 17.36
C VAL A 250 15.23 13.36 17.55
N SER A 251 15.72 14.46 18.12
CA SER A 251 14.94 15.68 18.37
C SER A 251 14.43 16.40 17.13
N LYS A 252 14.94 16.04 15.95
CA LYS A 252 14.46 16.54 14.64
C LYS A 252 13.55 15.55 13.93
N LEU A 253 13.33 14.36 14.48
CA LEU A 253 12.57 13.32 13.83
C LEU A 253 11.09 13.73 13.76
N ARG A 254 10.56 13.80 12.54
CA ARG A 254 9.18 14.16 12.22
C ARG A 254 8.36 12.94 11.81
N VAL A 255 8.98 11.97 11.15
CA VAL A 255 8.31 10.74 10.70
C VAL A 255 9.10 9.53 11.21
N LEU A 256 8.41 8.63 11.90
CA LEU A 256 8.95 7.35 12.35
C LEU A 256 8.03 6.20 11.92
N GLY A 257 8.52 5.35 11.03
CA GLY A 257 7.85 4.12 10.61
C GLY A 257 8.39 2.91 11.38
N LEU A 258 7.52 2.25 12.14
CA LEU A 258 7.76 0.99 12.86
C LEU A 258 6.59 0.03 12.65
N HIS A 259 5.93 0.12 11.48
CA HIS A 259 4.85 -0.79 11.11
C HIS A 259 5.38 -2.22 11.02
N TRP A 260 4.59 -3.21 11.45
CA TRP A 260 4.92 -4.63 11.33
C TRP A 260 6.30 -4.98 11.90
N CYS A 261 6.60 -4.49 13.09
CA CYS A 261 7.85 -4.77 13.80
C CYS A 261 7.57 -5.70 15.00
N LYS A 262 8.54 -5.82 15.91
CA LYS A 262 8.41 -6.59 17.16
C LYS A 262 8.24 -5.66 18.37
N VAL A 263 7.70 -4.45 18.17
CA VAL A 263 7.51 -3.46 19.23
C VAL A 263 6.36 -3.89 20.13
N GLY A 264 6.62 -3.98 21.43
CA GLY A 264 5.66 -4.33 22.44
C GLY A 264 5.18 -3.12 23.25
N ALA A 265 4.43 -3.40 24.31
CA ALA A 265 3.92 -2.40 25.21
C ALA A 265 5.00 -1.51 25.84
N GLU A 266 6.19 -2.06 26.18
CA GLU A 266 7.24 -1.26 26.83
C GLU A 266 7.93 -0.32 25.84
N GLY A 267 8.13 -0.73 24.59
CA GLY A 267 8.66 0.12 23.53
C GLY A 267 7.70 1.26 23.21
N ALA A 268 6.40 0.96 23.06
CA ALA A 268 5.37 1.99 22.89
C ALA A 268 5.31 2.99 24.06
N VAL A 269 5.38 2.50 25.30
CA VAL A 269 5.43 3.37 26.49
C VAL A 269 6.66 4.27 26.48
N ALA A 270 7.81 3.76 26.03
CA ALA A 270 9.03 4.56 25.91
C ALA A 270 8.89 5.64 24.83
N LEU A 271 8.39 5.29 23.65
CA LEU A 271 8.13 6.25 22.57
C LEU A 271 7.14 7.34 23.00
N ALA A 272 6.03 6.96 23.63
CA ALA A 272 5.02 7.90 24.11
C ALA A 272 5.54 8.89 25.16
N ASN A 273 6.48 8.46 26.00
CA ASN A 273 7.03 9.28 27.10
C ASN A 273 8.42 9.87 26.80
N SER A 274 8.87 9.83 25.54
CA SER A 274 10.16 10.38 25.16
C SER A 274 10.21 11.90 25.38
N ASP A 275 11.26 12.38 26.05
CA ASP A 275 11.55 13.81 26.18
C ASP A 275 12.18 14.42 24.91
N HIS A 276 12.45 13.59 23.90
CA HIS A 276 13.18 13.98 22.69
C HIS A 276 12.32 13.95 21.42
N LEU A 277 11.23 13.18 21.39
CA LEU A 277 10.34 13.07 20.22
C LEU A 277 9.25 14.16 20.14
N GLY A 278 9.45 15.33 20.75
CA GLY A 278 8.46 16.42 20.74
C GLY A 278 8.17 17.01 19.34
N ALA A 279 9.10 16.83 18.39
CA ALA A 279 8.96 17.23 16.99
C ALA A 279 8.30 16.16 16.09
N LEU A 280 7.98 14.98 16.64
CA LEU A 280 7.39 13.88 15.88
C LEU A 280 5.96 14.24 15.46
N GLU A 281 5.69 14.16 14.16
CA GLU A 281 4.41 14.49 13.54
C GLU A 281 3.64 13.24 13.12
N GLU A 282 4.36 12.21 12.65
CA GLU A 282 3.78 10.97 12.13
C GLU A 282 4.49 9.75 12.75
N LEU A 283 3.70 8.83 13.33
CA LEU A 283 4.19 7.58 13.91
C LEU A 283 3.35 6.40 13.43
N SER A 284 3.99 5.46 12.72
CA SER A 284 3.36 4.20 12.33
C SER A 284 3.82 3.06 13.22
N LEU A 285 2.88 2.42 13.91
CA LEU A 285 3.08 1.29 14.81
C LEU A 285 2.09 0.15 14.53
N SER A 286 1.31 0.19 13.45
CA SER A 286 0.34 -0.88 13.14
C SER A 286 1.02 -2.25 13.00
N LEU A 287 0.29 -3.36 13.21
CA LEU A 287 0.82 -4.73 13.17
C LEU A 287 1.97 -4.98 14.17
N ASN A 288 1.80 -4.53 15.42
CA ASN A 288 2.76 -4.77 16.50
C ASN A 288 2.04 -5.38 17.72
N ASN A 289 2.67 -5.37 18.90
CA ASN A 289 2.07 -5.89 20.13
C ASN A 289 2.02 -4.80 21.23
N ILE A 290 1.58 -3.59 20.84
CA ILE A 290 1.53 -2.40 21.71
C ILE A 290 0.62 -2.63 22.93
N ARG A 291 -0.45 -3.41 22.77
CA ARG A 291 -1.45 -3.76 23.80
C ARG A 291 -2.12 -2.53 24.43
N ALA A 292 -3.08 -2.78 25.32
CA ALA A 292 -3.78 -1.72 26.05
C ALA A 292 -2.81 -0.79 26.83
N LYS A 293 -1.70 -1.32 27.35
CA LYS A 293 -0.71 -0.55 28.12
C LYS A 293 -0.04 0.53 27.26
N GLY A 294 0.42 0.19 26.06
CA GLY A 294 1.03 1.16 25.15
C GLY A 294 0.02 2.16 24.59
N ALA A 295 -1.18 1.70 24.24
CA ALA A 295 -2.29 2.58 23.81
C ALA A 295 -2.62 3.64 24.88
N ARG A 296 -2.73 3.23 26.15
CA ARG A 296 -2.95 4.18 27.27
C ARG A 296 -1.82 5.19 27.43
N ALA A 297 -0.58 4.84 27.10
CA ALA A 297 0.54 5.76 27.18
C ALA A 297 0.41 6.87 26.12
N PHE A 298 0.11 6.50 24.87
CA PHE A 298 -0.17 7.47 23.81
C PHE A 298 -1.41 8.31 24.08
N ALA A 299 -2.47 7.72 24.64
CA ALA A 299 -3.65 8.47 25.03
C ALA A 299 -3.36 9.50 26.15
N LYS A 300 -2.37 9.29 27.02
CA LYS A 300 -2.11 10.18 28.16
C LYS A 300 -0.93 11.13 27.97
N THR A 301 -0.09 10.91 26.97
CA THR A 301 1.13 11.69 26.81
C THR A 301 0.85 13.15 26.47
N THR A 302 1.66 14.04 27.04
CA THR A 302 1.72 15.46 26.70
C THR A 302 3.07 15.83 26.08
N LYS A 303 3.93 14.83 25.81
CA LYS A 303 5.31 15.02 25.34
C LYS A 303 5.40 15.14 23.82
N LEU A 304 4.52 14.44 23.11
CA LEU A 304 4.46 14.43 21.64
C LEU A 304 3.68 15.65 21.12
N THR A 305 4.26 16.83 21.29
CA THR A 305 3.57 18.11 21.08
C THR A 305 3.25 18.44 19.62
N SER A 306 3.96 17.82 18.67
CA SER A 306 3.79 18.06 17.23
C SER A 306 2.99 16.97 16.51
N MET A 307 2.51 15.96 17.24
CA MET A 307 1.87 14.78 16.66
C MET A 307 0.60 15.14 15.90
N ARG A 308 0.42 14.52 14.73
CA ARG A 308 -0.71 14.71 13.83
C ARG A 308 -1.31 13.39 13.36
N ALA A 309 -0.48 12.36 13.24
CA ALA A 309 -0.83 11.06 12.68
C ALA A 309 -0.21 9.92 13.50
N LEU A 310 -1.06 9.00 13.95
CA LEU A 310 -0.69 7.82 14.71
C LEU A 310 -1.47 6.61 14.16
N SER A 311 -0.75 5.65 13.59
CA SER A 311 -1.31 4.38 13.14
C SER A 311 -0.98 3.28 14.14
N ILE A 312 -1.99 2.70 14.79
CA ILE A 312 -1.85 1.63 15.79
C ILE A 312 -2.85 0.48 15.54
N GLY A 313 -3.23 0.27 14.27
CA GLY A 313 -4.06 -0.88 13.88
C GLY A 313 -3.40 -2.20 14.25
N ASP A 314 -4.20 -3.23 14.52
CA ASP A 314 -3.71 -4.60 14.72
C ASP A 314 -2.61 -4.71 15.77
N ASN A 315 -2.92 -4.19 16.96
CA ASN A 315 -1.98 -4.09 18.08
C ASN A 315 -2.48 -4.69 19.39
N GLN A 316 -3.60 -5.41 19.34
CA GLN A 316 -4.26 -5.99 20.52
C GLN A 316 -4.49 -4.94 21.62
N ILE A 317 -4.82 -3.70 21.23
CA ILE A 317 -5.02 -2.59 22.18
C ILE A 317 -6.26 -2.79 23.05
N GLY A 318 -7.21 -3.56 22.51
CA GLY A 318 -8.46 -3.94 23.13
C GLY A 318 -9.39 -2.78 23.47
N ALA A 319 -10.60 -3.11 23.92
CA ALA A 319 -11.66 -2.15 24.28
C ALA A 319 -11.15 -1.05 25.22
N SER A 320 -10.31 -1.48 26.16
CA SER A 320 -9.78 -0.60 27.18
C SER A 320 -8.70 0.37 26.67
N GLY A 321 -7.96 0.02 25.61
CA GLY A 321 -7.03 0.91 24.94
C GLY A 321 -7.77 1.97 24.11
N VAL A 322 -8.79 1.55 23.34
CA VAL A 322 -9.62 2.48 22.56
C VAL A 322 -10.37 3.45 23.46
N LYS A 323 -10.96 2.97 24.56
CA LYS A 323 -11.60 3.84 25.57
C LYS A 323 -10.64 4.91 26.09
N ALA A 324 -9.36 4.57 26.30
CA ALA A 324 -8.38 5.54 26.76
C ALA A 324 -8.16 6.67 25.75
N PHE A 325 -8.14 6.37 24.45
CA PHE A 325 -8.09 7.41 23.42
C PHE A 325 -9.38 8.23 23.38
N LEU A 326 -10.57 7.59 23.40
CA LEU A 326 -11.85 8.32 23.39
C LEU A 326 -11.99 9.33 24.54
N ASP A 327 -11.37 9.04 25.69
CA ASP A 327 -11.35 9.91 26.87
C ASP A 327 -10.18 10.94 26.84
N SER A 328 -9.46 11.07 25.72
CA SER A 328 -8.27 11.91 25.56
C SER A 328 -8.35 12.83 24.33
N PRO A 329 -7.78 14.06 24.38
CA PRO A 329 -7.63 14.90 23.19
C PRO A 329 -6.74 14.27 22.11
N ASN A 330 -5.87 13.31 22.47
CA ASN A 330 -4.91 12.68 21.57
C ASN A 330 -5.57 11.71 20.57
N ILE A 331 -6.87 11.41 20.74
CA ILE A 331 -7.66 10.68 19.73
C ILE A 331 -7.61 11.35 18.36
N ALA A 332 -7.40 12.68 18.30
CA ALA A 332 -7.33 13.43 17.05
C ALA A 332 -6.12 13.04 16.18
N TRP A 333 -5.13 12.34 16.74
CA TRP A 333 -3.98 11.83 15.98
C TRP A 333 -4.27 10.47 15.35
N LEU A 334 -5.28 9.75 15.82
CA LEU A 334 -5.43 8.33 15.55
C LEU A 334 -6.02 8.11 14.15
N ASP A 335 -5.18 7.72 13.18
CA ASP A 335 -5.62 7.53 11.79
C ASP A 335 -6.36 6.22 11.59
N HIS A 336 -5.80 5.14 12.15
CA HIS A 336 -6.32 3.79 12.05
C HIS A 336 -6.07 3.02 13.36
N PHE A 337 -7.10 2.31 13.83
CA PHE A 337 -7.05 1.37 14.95
C PHE A 337 -7.84 0.12 14.56
N SER A 338 -7.52 -1.05 15.13
CA SER A 338 -8.31 -2.27 15.03
C SER A 338 -8.75 -2.77 16.41
N LEU A 339 -9.95 -3.36 16.49
CA LEU A 339 -10.57 -3.98 17.64
C LEU A 339 -11.27 -5.27 17.17
N PRO A 340 -11.04 -6.41 17.83
CA PRO A 340 -11.86 -7.60 17.60
C PRO A 340 -13.33 -7.29 17.90
N GLU A 341 -14.26 -7.77 17.07
CA GLU A 341 -15.70 -7.53 17.24
C GLU A 341 -16.20 -7.94 18.63
N GLU A 342 -15.66 -9.05 19.15
CA GLU A 342 -15.95 -9.60 20.48
C GLU A 342 -15.66 -8.63 21.64
N GLU A 343 -14.74 -7.68 21.44
CA GLU A 343 -14.38 -6.69 22.44
C GLU A 343 -15.23 -5.41 22.37
N VAL A 344 -16.07 -5.27 21.34
CA VAL A 344 -16.88 -4.06 21.14
C VAL A 344 -18.20 -4.18 21.89
N SER A 345 -18.26 -3.65 23.11
CA SER A 345 -19.53 -3.49 23.81
C SER A 345 -20.41 -2.41 23.16
N GLU A 346 -21.73 -2.51 23.31
CA GLU A 346 -22.68 -1.50 22.82
C GLU A 346 -22.36 -0.08 23.33
N GLU A 347 -21.88 0.05 24.58
CA GLU A 347 -21.42 1.33 25.14
C GLU A 347 -20.20 1.87 24.38
N LEU A 348 -19.21 1.02 24.10
CA LEU A 348 -17.98 1.41 23.40
C LEU A 348 -18.29 1.78 21.94
N TYR A 349 -19.13 0.99 21.27
CA TYR A 349 -19.63 1.30 19.93
C TYR A 349 -20.28 2.68 19.88
N ALA A 350 -21.20 2.97 20.81
CA ALA A 350 -21.85 4.27 20.87
C ALA A 350 -20.82 5.40 21.08
N LYS A 351 -19.84 5.21 21.97
CA LYS A 351 -18.78 6.22 22.20
C LYS A 351 -17.92 6.48 20.97
N ILE A 352 -17.57 5.44 20.20
CA ILE A 352 -16.85 5.59 18.93
C ILE A 352 -17.73 6.38 17.95
N LYS A 353 -18.97 5.92 17.72
CA LYS A 353 -19.88 6.49 16.72
C LYS A 353 -20.21 7.97 16.96
N PHE A 354 -20.31 8.37 18.23
CA PHE A 354 -20.62 9.74 18.63
C PHE A 354 -19.39 10.57 19.03
N SER A 355 -18.17 10.07 18.84
CA SER A 355 -16.96 10.82 19.17
C SER A 355 -16.80 12.02 18.24
N PRO A 356 -16.83 13.27 18.75
CA PRO A 356 -16.64 14.46 17.92
C PRO A 356 -15.22 14.58 17.38
N HIS A 357 -14.28 13.80 17.91
CA HIS A 357 -12.88 13.87 17.55
C HIS A 357 -12.46 12.86 16.47
N LEU A 358 -13.32 11.89 16.15
CA LEU A 358 -13.07 10.95 15.06
C LEU A 358 -13.66 11.50 13.75
N THR A 359 -12.97 11.26 12.65
CA THR A 359 -13.46 11.52 11.29
C THR A 359 -14.62 10.60 10.94
N LYS A 360 -15.36 10.94 9.88
CA LYS A 360 -16.42 10.06 9.35
C LYS A 360 -15.86 8.68 8.98
N ALA A 361 -14.73 8.62 8.30
CA ALA A 361 -14.07 7.35 7.96
C ALA A 361 -13.74 6.51 9.22
N GLN A 362 -13.14 7.12 10.24
CA GLN A 362 -12.75 6.41 11.48
C GLN A 362 -13.94 5.89 12.29
N ARG A 363 -15.05 6.63 12.31
CA ARG A 363 -16.28 6.21 12.98
C ARG A 363 -16.99 5.06 12.23
N TRP A 364 -16.66 4.83 10.95
CA TRP A 364 -17.31 3.84 10.08
C TRP A 364 -16.45 2.60 9.80
N SER A 365 -15.16 2.58 10.17
CA SER A 365 -14.28 1.41 10.06
C SER A 365 -14.70 0.17 10.87
N TYR A 366 -15.72 0.27 11.73
CA TYR A 366 -16.22 -0.83 12.57
C TYR A 366 -17.72 -1.00 12.32
N TRP A 367 -18.06 -1.89 11.39
CA TRP A 367 -19.43 -2.02 10.91
C TRP A 367 -20.20 -3.10 11.66
N ASN A 368 -21.33 -2.68 12.22
CA ASN A 368 -22.58 -3.46 12.27
C ASN A 368 -23.70 -2.46 11.91
N PRO A 369 -24.63 -2.74 10.98
CA PRO A 369 -25.65 -1.76 10.60
C PRO A 369 -26.60 -1.54 11.78
N CYS A 370 -26.80 -0.29 12.18
CA CYS A 370 -27.81 0.10 13.16
C CYS A 370 -28.68 1.22 12.57
N SER A 371 -30.00 1.08 12.69
CA SER A 371 -30.96 2.09 12.28
C SER A 371 -30.77 3.40 13.05
N LEU A 372 -31.17 4.53 12.44
CA LEU A 372 -31.25 5.84 13.10
C LEU A 372 -32.01 5.83 14.43
N LYS A 373 -32.98 4.92 14.58
CA LYS A 373 -33.77 4.73 15.79
C LYS A 373 -32.95 4.05 16.90
N GLU A 374 -32.17 3.03 16.55
CA GLU A 374 -31.26 2.33 17.48
C GLU A 374 -30.14 3.25 17.94
N LEU A 375 -29.51 3.99 17.03
CA LEU A 375 -28.47 4.97 17.37
C LEU A 375 -28.98 6.03 18.36
N ARG A 376 -30.20 6.55 18.15
CA ARG A 376 -30.84 7.52 19.07
C ARG A 376 -31.14 6.91 20.44
N LYS A 377 -31.57 5.64 20.48
CA LYS A 377 -31.81 4.89 21.73
C LYS A 377 -30.50 4.70 22.49
N MET A 378 -29.45 4.19 21.84
CA MET A 378 -28.12 3.98 22.44
C MET A 378 -27.52 5.28 22.99
N ALA A 379 -27.58 6.38 22.22
CA ALA A 379 -27.08 7.69 22.67
C ALA A 379 -27.80 8.18 23.94
N SER A 380 -29.10 7.90 24.06
CA SER A 380 -29.89 8.22 25.24
C SER A 380 -29.50 7.36 26.43
N GLU A 381 -29.42 6.05 26.23
CA GLU A 381 -29.11 5.03 27.22
C GLU A 381 -27.72 5.25 27.86
N TYR A 382 -26.70 5.51 27.04
CA TYR A 382 -25.33 5.74 27.49
C TYR A 382 -25.00 7.20 27.81
N LYS A 383 -26.01 8.09 27.89
CA LYS A 383 -25.86 9.50 28.32
C LYS A 383 -24.79 10.29 27.54
N ILE A 384 -24.65 10.04 26.23
CA ILE A 384 -23.67 10.72 25.38
C ILE A 384 -24.08 12.19 25.16
N ARG A 385 -23.16 13.14 25.41
CA ARG A 385 -23.38 14.61 25.32
C ARG A 385 -23.08 15.13 23.89
N GLY A 386 -23.78 16.18 23.43
CA GLY A 386 -23.55 16.82 22.11
C GLY A 386 -24.62 16.59 21.03
N ARG A 387 -25.80 16.07 21.41
CA ARG A 387 -26.85 15.52 20.52
C ARG A 387 -27.54 16.49 19.55
N SER A 388 -27.36 17.80 19.68
CA SER A 388 -28.23 18.79 19.01
C SER A 388 -27.86 19.08 17.54
N LYS A 389 -26.86 18.41 16.98
CA LYS A 389 -26.35 18.59 15.61
C LYS A 389 -26.21 17.29 14.82
N LEU A 390 -26.94 16.24 15.18
CA LEU A 390 -27.02 15.05 14.33
C LEU A 390 -27.89 15.40 13.12
N ASP A 391 -27.29 16.05 12.13
CA ASP A 391 -27.97 16.35 10.88
C ASP A 391 -28.24 15.04 10.15
N ARG A 392 -29.37 14.97 9.45
CA ARG A 392 -29.76 13.77 8.72
C ARG A 392 -28.70 13.40 7.68
N ASP A 393 -28.00 14.41 7.16
CA ASP A 393 -26.96 14.34 6.14
C ASP A 393 -25.57 13.95 6.69
N GLU A 394 -25.30 14.07 8.00
CA GLU A 394 -24.06 13.53 8.61
C GLU A 394 -24.16 12.02 8.90
N LEU A 395 -25.39 11.50 8.94
CA LEU A 395 -25.71 10.09 9.23
C LEU A 395 -26.07 9.30 7.97
N ILE A 396 -26.39 9.99 6.89
CA ILE A 396 -26.76 9.44 5.59
C ILE A 396 -25.76 10.02 4.59
N GLU A 397 -24.73 9.27 4.22
CA GLU A 397 -24.46 9.20 2.79
C GLU A 397 -25.42 8.12 2.30
N GLU A 398 -26.34 8.54 1.43
CA GLU A 398 -26.98 7.64 0.50
C GLU A 398 -25.86 6.79 -0.12
N GLU A 399 -26.06 5.48 -0.19
CA GLU A 399 -25.35 4.65 -1.16
C GLU A 399 -25.24 5.46 -2.46
N PRO A 400 -24.06 5.53 -3.12
CA PRO A 400 -23.94 6.18 -4.41
C PRO A 400 -25.04 5.61 -5.33
N ASP A 401 -26.01 6.45 -5.68
CA ASP A 401 -27.21 6.12 -6.46
C ASP A 401 -27.64 4.65 -6.44
N ALA A 402 -28.14 4.19 -5.30
CA ALA A 402 -29.09 3.07 -5.29
C ALA A 402 -30.44 3.53 -5.86
N THR A 403 -30.44 3.95 -7.13
CA THR A 403 -31.60 3.92 -8.02
C THR A 403 -31.76 2.53 -8.66
N GLY A 404 -30.84 1.61 -8.38
CA GLY A 404 -31.07 0.17 -8.50
C GLY A 404 -32.16 -0.30 -7.52
N PRO A 405 -33.08 -1.18 -7.95
CA PRO A 405 -34.23 -1.58 -7.15
C PRO A 405 -33.76 -2.30 -5.88
N ARG A 406 -33.87 -1.63 -4.72
CA ARG A 406 -33.63 -2.25 -3.42
C ARG A 406 -34.68 -3.33 -3.18
N CYS A 407 -34.22 -4.53 -2.82
CA CYS A 407 -35.10 -5.64 -2.46
C CYS A 407 -35.90 -5.27 -1.21
N GLY A 408 -37.17 -4.94 -1.41
CA GLY A 408 -38.10 -4.51 -0.37
C GLY A 408 -39.31 -5.44 -0.31
N GLN A 409 -39.48 -6.09 0.83
CA GLN A 409 -40.72 -6.46 1.53
C GLN A 409 -41.89 -7.19 0.80
N ASP A 410 -41.81 -7.53 -0.47
CA ASP A 410 -42.81 -8.40 -1.13
C ASP A 410 -42.13 -9.63 -1.74
N GLU A 411 -42.26 -10.78 -1.04
CA GLU A 411 -41.70 -12.10 -1.37
C GLU A 411 -42.18 -12.70 -2.71
N ALA A 412 -43.00 -12.00 -3.50
CA ALA A 412 -43.68 -12.59 -4.65
C ALA A 412 -43.26 -12.06 -6.03
N VAL A 413 -42.37 -11.06 -6.11
CA VAL A 413 -42.00 -10.46 -7.42
C VAL A 413 -40.50 -10.19 -7.50
N ARG A 414 -39.70 -11.26 -7.72
CA ARG A 414 -38.47 -11.27 -8.58
C ARG A 414 -37.56 -12.51 -8.48
N CYS A 415 -38.04 -13.67 -8.02
CA CYS A 415 -37.33 -14.95 -8.24
C CYS A 415 -37.54 -15.48 -9.67
N ALA A 416 -37.18 -14.69 -10.68
CA ALA A 416 -37.25 -15.07 -12.09
C ALA A 416 -36.10 -14.42 -12.87
N ALA A 417 -34.87 -14.71 -12.46
CA ALA A 417 -33.67 -14.40 -13.22
C ALA A 417 -32.87 -15.70 -13.35
N GLY A 418 -32.60 -16.13 -14.58
CA GLY A 418 -31.56 -17.12 -14.84
C GLY A 418 -30.18 -16.51 -14.59
N TRP A 419 -29.13 -17.15 -15.12
CA TRP A 419 -27.76 -16.68 -14.95
C TRP A 419 -27.61 -15.16 -15.19
N PRO A 420 -26.85 -14.44 -14.35
CA PRO A 420 -26.43 -13.08 -14.63
C PRO A 420 -25.76 -12.97 -16.01
N THR A 421 -25.97 -11.85 -16.70
CA THR A 421 -25.52 -11.69 -18.10
C THR A 421 -24.11 -11.11 -18.26
N TRP A 422 -23.44 -10.79 -17.16
CA TRP A 422 -22.08 -10.26 -17.20
C TRP A 422 -21.07 -11.36 -17.55
N GLN A 423 -19.92 -10.95 -18.11
CA GLN A 423 -18.79 -11.83 -18.37
C GLN A 423 -17.51 -11.16 -17.88
N LEU A 424 -16.70 -11.89 -17.13
CA LEU A 424 -15.50 -11.36 -16.46
C LEU A 424 -14.29 -12.26 -16.76
N GLU A 425 -13.10 -11.67 -16.73
CA GLU A 425 -11.85 -12.41 -16.92
C GLU A 425 -11.52 -13.26 -15.68
N ASP A 426 -11.20 -14.53 -15.90
CA ASP A 426 -10.71 -15.41 -14.85
C ASP A 426 -9.21 -15.23 -14.61
N ILE A 427 -8.88 -14.64 -13.47
CA ILE A 427 -7.51 -14.31 -13.08
C ILE A 427 -6.86 -15.39 -12.20
N GLN A 428 -7.51 -16.53 -11.96
CA GLN A 428 -6.97 -17.61 -11.14
C GLN A 428 -6.06 -18.55 -11.96
N PRO A 429 -4.73 -18.58 -11.74
CA PRO A 429 -3.81 -19.42 -12.53
C PRO A 429 -4.09 -20.93 -12.45
N GLU A 430 -4.69 -21.39 -11.36
CA GLU A 430 -5.05 -22.81 -11.18
C GLU A 430 -6.42 -23.18 -11.79
N SER A 431 -7.18 -22.18 -12.27
CA SER A 431 -8.48 -22.39 -12.88
C SER A 431 -8.34 -23.04 -14.27
N PRO A 432 -9.21 -24.00 -14.64
CA PRO A 432 -9.25 -24.56 -15.99
C PRO A 432 -9.47 -23.54 -17.12
N ARG A 433 -9.97 -22.34 -16.78
CA ARG A 433 -10.30 -21.26 -17.71
C ARG A 433 -9.48 -19.99 -17.48
N PHE A 434 -8.32 -20.08 -16.81
CA PHE A 434 -7.41 -18.95 -16.60
C PHE A 434 -7.18 -18.12 -17.88
N GLY A 435 -7.35 -16.81 -17.78
CA GLY A 435 -7.21 -15.84 -18.87
C GLY A 435 -8.36 -15.82 -19.88
N GLN A 436 -9.47 -16.53 -19.62
CA GLN A 436 -10.69 -16.47 -20.44
C GLN A 436 -11.74 -15.56 -19.79
N THR A 437 -12.56 -14.92 -20.63
CA THR A 437 -13.72 -14.12 -20.20
C THR A 437 -15.01 -14.93 -20.37
N TYR A 438 -15.78 -15.11 -19.31
CA TYR A 438 -17.04 -15.88 -19.33
C TYR A 438 -17.97 -15.47 -18.17
N GLY A 439 -19.26 -15.83 -18.27
CA GLY A 439 -20.26 -15.63 -17.22
C GLY A 439 -20.61 -16.92 -16.49
N LEU A 440 -21.57 -16.85 -15.57
CA LEU A 440 -21.94 -18.00 -14.73
C LEU A 440 -22.61 -19.13 -15.52
N GLU A 441 -23.07 -18.89 -16.75
CA GLU A 441 -23.55 -19.93 -17.67
C GLU A 441 -22.51 -21.02 -17.96
N ALA A 442 -21.23 -20.74 -17.71
CA ALA A 442 -20.16 -21.74 -17.84
C ALA A 442 -20.26 -22.90 -16.83
N PHE A 443 -21.08 -22.74 -15.77
CA PHE A 443 -21.32 -23.71 -14.71
C PHE A 443 -22.72 -24.34 -14.78
N ASP A 444 -23.39 -24.25 -15.94
CA ASP A 444 -24.70 -24.86 -16.16
C ASP A 444 -24.72 -26.35 -15.76
N GLY A 445 -25.75 -26.75 -15.00
CA GLY A 445 -25.84 -28.08 -14.41
C GLY A 445 -25.14 -28.26 -13.06
N GLN A 446 -24.55 -27.21 -12.47
CA GLN A 446 -23.93 -27.23 -11.14
C GLN A 446 -24.61 -26.28 -10.17
N VAL A 447 -24.61 -26.61 -8.88
CA VAL A 447 -24.93 -25.64 -7.83
C VAL A 447 -23.76 -24.67 -7.76
N VAL A 448 -23.99 -23.35 -7.84
CA VAL A 448 -22.90 -22.36 -7.86
C VAL A 448 -23.01 -21.44 -6.65
N LEU A 449 -21.96 -21.45 -5.82
CA LEU A 449 -21.75 -20.44 -4.80
C LEU A 449 -20.84 -19.34 -5.35
N VAL A 450 -21.36 -18.11 -5.40
CA VAL A 450 -20.60 -16.92 -5.78
C VAL A 450 -20.31 -16.09 -4.53
N ALA A 451 -19.07 -15.66 -4.35
CA ALA A 451 -18.65 -14.80 -3.25
C ALA A 451 -17.98 -13.51 -3.75
N ASN A 452 -18.46 -12.36 -3.27
CA ASN A 452 -17.86 -11.05 -3.60
C ASN A 452 -16.74 -10.71 -2.62
N LEU A 453 -15.49 -10.85 -3.05
CA LEU A 453 -14.31 -10.70 -2.19
C LEU A 453 -13.29 -9.70 -2.80
N VAL A 454 -12.43 -9.11 -1.97
CA VAL A 454 -11.32 -8.24 -2.42
C VAL A 454 -9.98 -8.65 -1.82
N GLY A 455 -8.91 -8.48 -2.60
CA GLY A 455 -7.55 -8.86 -2.26
C GLY A 455 -6.94 -8.09 -1.10
N TRP A 456 -7.13 -6.78 -1.03
CA TRP A 456 -6.55 -5.94 0.04
C TRP A 456 -7.15 -6.24 1.43
N CYS A 457 -8.25 -6.99 1.50
CA CYS A 457 -8.97 -7.23 2.75
C CYS A 457 -8.58 -8.56 3.40
N PRO A 458 -7.96 -8.55 4.60
CA PRO A 458 -7.60 -9.78 5.30
C PRO A 458 -8.79 -10.67 5.64
N TYR A 459 -9.97 -10.07 5.89
CA TYR A 459 -11.20 -10.83 6.10
C TYR A 459 -11.58 -11.63 4.85
N CYS A 460 -11.66 -10.98 3.69
CA CYS A 460 -11.98 -11.64 2.42
C CYS A 460 -10.96 -12.74 2.08
N GLN A 461 -9.67 -12.47 2.29
CA GLN A 461 -8.62 -13.49 2.14
C GLN A 461 -8.86 -14.72 3.02
N SER A 462 -9.27 -14.51 4.28
CA SER A 462 -9.64 -15.60 5.21
C SER A 462 -10.88 -16.35 4.74
N GLN A 463 -11.88 -15.66 4.20
CA GLN A 463 -13.08 -16.31 3.64
C GLN A 463 -12.72 -17.19 2.44
N ALA A 464 -11.83 -16.75 1.55
CA ALA A 464 -11.37 -17.55 0.41
C ALA A 464 -10.70 -18.87 0.84
N VAL A 465 -9.86 -18.84 1.89
CA VAL A 465 -9.26 -20.05 2.48
C VAL A 465 -10.33 -20.99 3.02
N LYS A 466 -11.36 -20.45 3.68
CA LYS A 466 -12.47 -21.23 4.23
C LYS A 466 -13.36 -21.84 3.15
N LEU A 467 -13.59 -21.13 2.05
CA LEU A 467 -14.29 -21.66 0.89
C LEU A 467 -13.50 -22.80 0.22
N GLU A 468 -12.17 -22.71 0.15
CA GLU A 468 -11.33 -23.81 -0.36
C GLU A 468 -11.39 -25.04 0.54
N GLN A 469 -11.40 -24.83 1.87
CA GLN A 469 -11.62 -25.90 2.84
C GLN A 469 -12.99 -26.56 2.62
N LEU A 470 -14.05 -25.75 2.52
CA LEU A 470 -15.42 -26.23 2.33
C LEU A 470 -15.60 -26.99 1.01
N LYS A 471 -15.01 -26.49 -0.08
CA LYS A 471 -14.96 -27.18 -1.38
C LYS A 471 -14.37 -28.58 -1.24
N SER A 472 -13.24 -28.71 -0.53
CA SER A 472 -12.58 -29.99 -0.31
C SER A 472 -13.43 -30.95 0.54
N GLU A 473 -14.12 -30.43 1.55
CA GLU A 473 -14.99 -31.21 2.44
C GLU A 473 -16.27 -31.70 1.72
N LEU A 474 -16.89 -30.85 0.91
CA LEU A 474 -18.05 -31.23 0.09
C LEU A 474 -17.70 -32.30 -0.95
N ALA A 475 -16.56 -32.16 -1.63
CA ALA A 475 -16.06 -33.18 -2.56
C ALA A 475 -15.82 -34.53 -1.84
N ALA A 476 -15.22 -34.51 -0.65
CA ALA A 476 -15.03 -35.72 0.16
C ALA A 476 -16.36 -36.38 0.60
N LYS A 477 -17.45 -35.60 0.69
CA LYS A 477 -18.81 -36.08 0.97
C LYS A 477 -19.58 -36.51 -0.29
N GLY A 478 -19.01 -36.35 -1.48
CA GLY A 478 -19.60 -36.75 -2.75
C GLY A 478 -20.41 -35.67 -3.47
N HIS A 479 -20.31 -34.41 -3.04
CA HIS A 479 -20.99 -33.26 -3.65
C HIS A 479 -20.06 -32.50 -4.61
N ASP A 480 -19.46 -33.21 -5.58
CA ASP A 480 -18.57 -32.62 -6.60
C ASP A 480 -19.32 -31.71 -7.60
N ASN A 481 -20.65 -31.72 -7.55
CA ASN A 481 -21.53 -30.88 -8.37
C ASN A 481 -21.72 -29.45 -7.83
N VAL A 482 -21.01 -29.07 -6.75
CA VAL A 482 -20.99 -27.71 -6.21
C VAL A 482 -19.75 -26.95 -6.71
N ALA A 483 -19.98 -25.88 -7.47
CA ALA A 483 -18.96 -24.97 -7.95
C ALA A 483 -18.83 -23.74 -7.04
N PHE A 484 -17.59 -23.27 -6.89
CA PHE A 484 -17.26 -22.06 -6.13
C PHE A 484 -16.68 -21.03 -7.10
N VAL A 485 -17.13 -19.79 -6.98
CA VAL A 485 -16.66 -18.67 -7.80
C VAL A 485 -16.47 -17.46 -6.90
N VAL A 486 -15.34 -16.77 -7.04
CA VAL A 486 -15.16 -15.45 -6.42
C VAL A 486 -15.24 -14.38 -7.50
N VAL A 487 -16.05 -13.35 -7.27
CA VAL A 487 -16.00 -12.13 -8.06
C VAL A 487 -15.12 -11.13 -7.32
N HIS A 488 -13.98 -10.77 -7.91
CA HIS A 488 -12.98 -9.89 -7.31
C HIS A 488 -13.26 -8.44 -7.67
N GLY A 489 -13.51 -7.59 -6.67
CA GLY A 489 -13.97 -6.21 -6.92
C GLY A 489 -12.95 -5.29 -7.60
N ALA A 490 -13.44 -4.37 -8.45
CA ALA A 490 -12.62 -3.43 -9.23
C ALA A 490 -11.70 -2.54 -8.38
N SER A 491 -12.12 -2.19 -7.15
CA SER A 491 -11.32 -1.43 -6.17
C SER A 491 -9.99 -2.07 -5.76
N ALA A 492 -9.80 -3.36 -6.10
CA ALA A 492 -8.64 -4.18 -5.78
C ALA A 492 -7.92 -4.68 -7.06
N ASN A 493 -8.13 -4.02 -8.21
CA ASN A 493 -7.58 -4.45 -9.49
C ASN A 493 -6.09 -4.08 -9.67
N ASN A 494 -5.23 -4.61 -8.80
CA ASN A 494 -3.77 -4.55 -8.88
C ASN A 494 -3.16 -5.94 -8.61
N GLU A 495 -1.93 -6.16 -9.06
CA GLU A 495 -1.29 -7.49 -8.98
C GLU A 495 -1.13 -8.00 -7.53
N GLU A 496 -0.87 -7.13 -6.56
CA GLU A 496 -0.68 -7.52 -5.15
C GLU A 496 -1.97 -8.08 -4.56
N ASP A 497 -3.08 -7.40 -4.79
CA ASP A 497 -4.40 -7.79 -4.31
C ASP A 497 -4.93 -9.04 -5.02
N GLN A 498 -4.74 -9.12 -6.35
CA GLN A 498 -5.06 -10.33 -7.11
C GLN A 498 -4.26 -11.53 -6.62
N LEU A 499 -2.96 -11.34 -6.35
CA LEU A 499 -2.10 -12.38 -5.79
C LEU A 499 -2.58 -12.81 -4.39
N ALA A 500 -3.11 -11.88 -3.60
CA ALA A 500 -3.60 -12.16 -2.27
C ALA A 500 -4.78 -13.16 -2.25
N LEU A 501 -5.67 -13.15 -3.24
CA LEU A 501 -6.73 -14.16 -3.34
C LEU A 501 -6.31 -15.40 -4.14
N THR A 502 -5.65 -15.22 -5.27
CA THR A 502 -5.26 -16.33 -6.16
C THR A 502 -4.34 -17.34 -5.46
N SER A 503 -3.49 -16.89 -4.54
CA SER A 503 -2.62 -17.76 -3.72
C SER A 503 -3.33 -18.57 -2.63
N ARG A 504 -4.65 -18.43 -2.45
CA ARG A 504 -5.40 -18.99 -1.31
C ARG A 504 -6.52 -19.96 -1.67
N CYS A 505 -6.91 -20.05 -2.94
CA CYS A 505 -7.92 -20.99 -3.42
C CYS A 505 -7.58 -21.46 -4.83
N THR A 506 -8.27 -22.50 -5.29
CA THR A 506 -8.02 -23.14 -6.59
C THR A 506 -9.20 -23.00 -7.56
N PHE A 507 -10.34 -22.51 -7.09
CA PHE A 507 -11.53 -22.27 -7.89
C PHE A 507 -11.51 -20.88 -8.57
N PRO A 508 -12.28 -20.67 -9.64
CA PRO A 508 -12.24 -19.44 -10.45
C PRO A 508 -12.37 -18.14 -9.65
N ILE A 509 -11.56 -17.15 -10.03
CA ILE A 509 -11.63 -15.78 -9.53
C ILE A 509 -11.85 -14.88 -10.72
N LEU A 510 -13.06 -14.32 -10.83
CA LEU A 510 -13.49 -13.48 -11.93
C LEU A 510 -13.28 -12.01 -11.57
N GLN A 511 -12.42 -11.31 -12.29
CA GLN A 511 -12.03 -9.93 -12.00
C GLN A 511 -13.05 -8.93 -12.54
N ASP A 512 -13.69 -8.21 -11.62
CA ASP A 512 -14.53 -7.05 -11.95
C ASP A 512 -13.66 -5.83 -12.31
N THR A 513 -14.19 -4.92 -13.13
CA THR A 513 -13.50 -3.71 -13.56
C THR A 513 -14.45 -2.52 -13.54
N ASP A 514 -13.92 -1.29 -13.49
CA ASP A 514 -14.76 -0.08 -13.52
C ASP A 514 -15.63 0.01 -14.80
N ASP A 515 -15.25 -0.69 -15.88
CA ASP A 515 -15.99 -0.75 -17.15
C ASP A 515 -17.08 -1.85 -17.16
N ALA A 516 -16.90 -2.92 -16.38
CA ALA A 516 -17.86 -4.03 -16.27
C ALA A 516 -18.84 -3.85 -15.09
N ASP A 517 -18.38 -3.20 -14.02
CA ASP A 517 -19.10 -2.80 -12.80
C ASP A 517 -20.12 -3.82 -12.30
N VAL A 518 -19.72 -5.09 -12.17
CA VAL A 518 -20.62 -6.17 -11.74
C VAL A 518 -21.11 -5.96 -10.31
N TRP A 519 -20.29 -5.34 -9.46
CA TRP A 519 -20.66 -4.98 -8.10
C TRP A 519 -21.70 -3.83 -8.07
N GLY A 520 -21.64 -2.87 -9.00
CA GLY A 520 -22.61 -1.78 -9.14
C GLY A 520 -23.90 -2.18 -9.90
N GLU A 521 -23.80 -3.09 -10.87
CA GLU A 521 -24.91 -3.58 -11.69
C GLU A 521 -25.61 -4.82 -11.11
N SER A 522 -25.92 -4.82 -9.80
CA SER A 522 -26.97 -5.69 -9.21
C SER A 522 -26.55 -7.04 -8.59
N MET A 523 -25.27 -7.27 -8.25
CA MET A 523 -24.80 -8.46 -7.50
C MET A 523 -24.37 -8.14 -6.06
N GLY A 524 -25.03 -7.19 -5.39
CA GLY A 524 -24.78 -6.89 -3.98
C GLY A 524 -23.38 -6.28 -3.69
N GLY A 525 -23.03 -6.21 -2.41
CA GLY A 525 -21.82 -5.57 -1.93
C GLY A 525 -20.66 -6.52 -1.64
N LYS A 526 -19.59 -5.95 -1.10
CA LYS A 526 -18.46 -6.69 -0.55
C LYS A 526 -18.92 -7.63 0.58
N ASP A 527 -18.40 -8.86 0.59
CA ASP A 527 -18.67 -9.91 1.58
C ASP A 527 -20.04 -10.62 1.44
N ASP A 528 -20.76 -10.32 0.35
CA ASP A 528 -22.03 -10.96 -0.02
C ASP A 528 -21.80 -12.30 -0.74
N PHE A 529 -22.61 -13.32 -0.41
CA PHE A 529 -22.65 -14.60 -1.12
C PHE A 529 -23.98 -14.80 -1.86
N PHE A 530 -23.93 -15.55 -2.96
CA PHE A 530 -25.08 -15.90 -3.78
C PHE A 530 -25.07 -17.38 -4.07
N LEU A 531 -26.19 -18.05 -3.85
CA LEU A 531 -26.35 -19.48 -4.12
C LEU A 531 -27.29 -19.66 -5.30
N TYR A 532 -26.79 -20.24 -6.39
CA TYR A 532 -27.55 -20.54 -7.60
C TYR A 532 -27.79 -22.04 -7.75
N ALA A 533 -28.97 -22.39 -8.26
CA ALA A 533 -29.31 -23.73 -8.70
C ALA A 533 -28.63 -24.09 -10.04
N PRO A 534 -28.51 -25.38 -10.36
CA PRO A 534 -28.07 -25.90 -11.65
C PRO A 534 -28.70 -25.31 -12.91
N ASP A 535 -29.94 -24.81 -12.85
CA ASP A 535 -30.61 -24.16 -13.98
C ASP A 535 -30.38 -22.64 -14.05
N GLY A 536 -29.52 -22.11 -13.17
CA GLY A 536 -29.19 -20.69 -13.07
C GLY A 536 -30.15 -19.88 -12.21
N THR A 537 -31.13 -20.50 -11.55
CA THR A 537 -32.03 -19.80 -10.64
C THR A 537 -31.30 -19.39 -9.36
N LEU A 538 -31.35 -18.11 -8.97
CA LEU A 538 -30.87 -17.67 -7.66
C LEU A 538 -31.75 -18.28 -6.55
N LEU A 539 -31.19 -19.19 -5.76
CA LEU A 539 -31.86 -19.82 -4.63
C LEU A 539 -31.83 -18.92 -3.40
N GLU A 540 -30.67 -18.32 -3.12
CA GLU A 540 -30.50 -17.50 -1.92
C GLU A 540 -29.46 -16.41 -2.10
N TYR A 541 -29.75 -15.24 -1.53
CA TYR A 541 -28.82 -14.14 -1.35
C TYR A 541 -28.46 -14.04 0.12
N LEU A 542 -27.16 -14.09 0.43
CA LEU A 542 -26.62 -14.12 1.77
C LEU A 542 -25.77 -12.85 1.99
N PRO A 543 -26.36 -11.75 2.49
CA PRO A 543 -25.60 -10.56 2.87
C PRO A 543 -24.72 -10.83 4.11
N PRO A 544 -23.74 -9.97 4.42
CA PRO A 544 -22.87 -10.08 5.59
C PRO A 544 -23.61 -10.25 6.92
N SER A 545 -24.82 -9.68 7.03
CA SER A 545 -25.69 -9.78 8.19
C SER A 545 -26.39 -11.15 8.36
N SER A 546 -26.30 -12.06 7.39
CA SER A 546 -26.95 -13.38 7.41
C SER A 546 -25.99 -14.55 7.64
N GLY A 547 -24.78 -14.29 8.15
CA GLY A 547 -23.84 -15.34 8.56
C GLY A 547 -22.87 -15.80 7.47
N THR A 548 -22.28 -14.88 6.70
CA THR A 548 -21.22 -15.20 5.72
C THR A 548 -19.81 -15.16 6.31
N ASN A 549 -19.68 -15.14 7.65
CA ASN A 549 -18.38 -15.21 8.31
C ASN A 549 -17.99 -16.66 8.56
N LEU A 550 -17.36 -17.30 7.58
CA LEU A 550 -16.92 -18.70 7.62
C LEU A 550 -15.81 -18.98 8.63
N SER A 551 -15.35 -17.96 9.37
CA SER A 551 -14.50 -18.17 10.55
C SER A 551 -15.32 -18.54 11.79
N LYS A 552 -16.64 -18.29 11.80
CA LYS A 552 -17.58 -18.77 12.82
C LYS A 552 -18.06 -20.16 12.43
N GLU A 553 -17.97 -21.10 13.37
CA GLU A 553 -18.33 -22.51 13.14
C GLU A 553 -19.82 -22.67 12.78
N GLU A 554 -20.70 -21.86 13.36
CA GLU A 554 -22.14 -21.86 13.08
C GLU A 554 -22.46 -21.40 11.65
N ASP A 555 -21.84 -20.31 11.20
CA ASP A 555 -21.98 -19.75 9.85
C ASP A 555 -21.42 -20.73 8.79
N TYR A 556 -20.25 -21.31 9.07
CA TYR A 556 -19.62 -22.34 8.22
C TYR A 556 -20.53 -23.56 8.07
N ALA A 557 -21.03 -24.11 9.19
CA ALA A 557 -21.92 -25.27 9.19
C ALA A 557 -23.27 -24.96 8.52
N SER A 558 -23.79 -23.75 8.70
CA SER A 558 -25.03 -23.32 8.05
C SER A 558 -24.88 -23.21 6.53
N LEU A 559 -23.77 -22.64 6.04
CA LEU A 559 -23.51 -22.57 4.61
C LEU A 559 -23.28 -23.97 4.01
N GLU A 560 -22.52 -24.81 4.70
CA GLU A 560 -22.32 -26.21 4.29
C GLU A 560 -23.67 -26.95 4.14
N ALA A 561 -24.56 -26.83 5.13
CA ALA A 561 -25.88 -27.47 5.08
C ALA A 561 -26.73 -26.97 3.91
N LYS A 562 -26.72 -25.66 3.62
CA LYS A 562 -27.44 -25.07 2.48
C LYS A 562 -26.90 -25.58 1.14
N LEU A 563 -25.58 -25.72 1.00
CA LEU A 563 -24.96 -26.25 -0.21
C LEU A 563 -25.30 -27.73 -0.42
N ILE A 564 -25.28 -28.53 0.65
CA ILE A 564 -25.68 -29.95 0.60
C ILE A 564 -27.17 -30.05 0.24
N GLU A 565 -28.04 -29.27 0.88
CA GLU A 565 -29.48 -29.27 0.58
C GLU A 565 -29.74 -28.89 -0.88
N ALA A 566 -29.06 -27.86 -1.40
CA ALA A 566 -29.18 -27.44 -2.79
C ALA A 566 -28.66 -28.51 -3.77
N ALA A 567 -27.59 -29.23 -3.39
CA ALA A 567 -27.03 -30.31 -4.19
C ALA A 567 -27.89 -31.60 -4.17
N ASP A 568 -28.56 -31.89 -3.06
CA ASP A 568 -29.40 -33.09 -2.84
C ASP A 568 -30.85 -32.91 -3.31
N SER A 569 -31.34 -31.67 -3.42
CA SER A 569 -32.70 -31.36 -3.86
C SER A 569 -32.92 -31.57 -5.37
N GLN A 570 -31.98 -32.23 -6.06
CA GLN A 570 -31.95 -32.39 -7.51
C GLN A 570 -31.75 -33.84 -7.95
#